data_AF-A0A656JKD3-F1
#
_entry.id   AF-A0A656JKD3-F1
#
_cell.length_a   1.000
_cell.length_b   1.000
_cell.length_c   1.000
_cell.angle_alpha   90.00
_cell.angle_beta   90.00
_cell.angle_gamma   90.00
#
_symmetry.space_group_name_H-M   'P 1'
#
loop_
_entity.id
_entity.type
_entity.pdbx_description
1 polymer ?
#
loop_
_entity_poly.entity_id
_entity_poly.type
_entity_poly.pdbx_seq_one_letter_code
_entity_poly.pdbx_strand_id
1 'polypeptide(L)'
;YLAIAAMGRMALPLKSAIKARKAVRRPNLIRRTGRDGQAQIGYLMSHSSAPKLADSGLTVPLDHKRFVAVEIDAKTWYVSRRANMFGHSRLYRVHPTDLSTLVHEEEYALRTTSGAWKIVGNKMPRLSQTATQQAKTQLTNLLSAWPASLQDASGAERVQFEADYLALSKTSNAEDLAKIVAYAEGGSADINPLLRRGVRNAKTREFMSQFHHLREWNGSAFRATYVSSAGLACLEQEGGAVFTDAGIQSASVSRANAASWSQDVFVSGNASSENHPVFFIFAPSIPKKNLFTGFLGDHVAIAPGTHLQLCATKRLNGQLFAYFDVPERIADETYDLYTGEKESWV
;
A
#
# COMPACT_ATOMS: atom_id res chain seq x y z
N TYR A 1 -0.35 12.57 -34.74
CA TYR A 1 0.66 13.52 -34.25
C TYR A 1 1.84 12.77 -33.65
N LEU A 2 2.47 11.98 -34.53
CA LEU A 2 3.72 11.26 -34.29
C LEU A 2 4.88 12.22 -34.59
N ALA A 3 5.98 12.11 -33.82
CA ALA A 3 7.30 12.74 -34.03
C ALA A 3 7.76 13.92 -33.14
N ILE A 4 7.57 13.87 -31.80
CA ILE A 4 8.33 14.76 -30.86
C ILE A 4 9.03 14.02 -29.70
N ALA A 5 8.91 12.70 -29.55
CA ALA A 5 9.49 11.98 -28.40
C ALA A 5 10.88 11.33 -28.63
N ALA A 6 11.66 11.79 -29.62
CA ALA A 6 12.92 11.12 -30.02
C ALA A 6 14.23 11.88 -29.70
N MET A 7 14.20 13.09 -29.15
CA MET A 7 15.42 13.90 -28.92
C MET A 7 15.70 14.23 -27.44
N GLY A 8 15.62 13.22 -26.56
CA GLY A 8 15.96 13.38 -25.13
C GLY A 8 17.13 12.55 -24.62
N ARG A 9 17.77 11.72 -25.47
CA ARG A 9 18.81 10.78 -25.06
C ARG A 9 20.20 11.15 -25.59
N MET A 10 20.72 12.34 -25.31
CA MET A 10 22.16 12.60 -25.34
C MET A 10 22.50 13.82 -24.48
N ALA A 11 22.95 13.60 -23.23
CA ALA A 11 23.93 14.44 -22.53
C ALA A 11 24.11 13.95 -21.08
N LEU A 12 25.14 13.14 -20.85
CA LEU A 12 25.90 13.17 -19.59
C LEU A 12 27.03 14.18 -19.78
N PRO A 13 27.44 14.89 -18.72
CA PRO A 13 28.83 14.69 -18.33
C PRO A 13 29.08 14.60 -16.82
N LEU A 14 30.26 14.03 -16.56
CA LEU A 14 30.95 13.67 -15.32
C LEU A 14 31.40 14.86 -14.42
N LYS A 15 31.74 14.49 -13.16
CA LYS A 15 32.58 15.17 -12.11
C LYS A 15 31.79 16.06 -11.11
N SER A 16 32.05 16.08 -9.80
CA SER A 16 33.23 15.69 -8.99
C SER A 16 32.81 15.37 -7.54
N ALA A 17 33.63 14.57 -6.85
CA ALA A 17 33.52 14.29 -5.43
C ALA A 17 34.17 15.40 -4.58
N ILE A 18 33.39 16.05 -3.70
CA ILE A 18 33.91 16.89 -2.62
C ILE A 18 33.31 16.39 -1.30
N LYS A 19 34.16 15.81 -0.45
CA LYS A 19 33.83 15.47 0.95
C LYS A 19 33.63 16.76 1.75
N ALA A 20 32.38 17.10 2.07
CA ALA A 20 32.06 18.12 3.05
C ALA A 20 31.70 17.48 4.41
N ARG A 21 32.43 17.87 5.47
CA ARG A 21 32.23 17.44 6.87
C ARG A 21 30.81 17.79 7.34
N LYS A 22 30.16 16.86 8.06
CA LYS A 22 28.87 17.06 8.72
C LYS A 22 28.96 18.19 9.76
N ALA A 23 28.29 19.31 9.50
CA ALA A 23 27.92 20.26 10.54
C ALA A 23 26.76 19.68 11.36
N VAL A 24 26.97 19.56 12.67
CA VAL A 24 25.96 19.10 13.64
C VAL A 24 24.87 20.17 13.77
N ARG A 25 23.67 19.91 13.23
CA ARG A 25 22.50 20.77 13.38
C ARG A 25 21.76 20.36 14.67
N ARG A 26 21.65 21.28 15.63
CA ARG A 26 20.84 21.08 16.85
C ARG A 26 19.34 21.26 16.53
N PRO A 27 18.43 20.46 17.11
CA PRO A 27 17.00 20.49 16.80
C PRO A 27 16.29 21.70 17.42
N ASN A 28 15.32 22.25 16.67
CA ASN A 28 14.46 23.36 17.09
C ASN A 28 13.42 22.87 18.14
N LEU A 29 13.33 23.57 19.27
CA LEU A 29 12.36 23.33 20.34
C LEU A 29 10.99 23.89 19.94
N ILE A 30 9.91 23.18 20.25
CA ILE A 30 8.54 23.68 20.09
C ILE A 30 7.77 23.49 21.40
N ARG A 31 6.97 24.50 21.75
CA ARG A 31 6.13 24.52 22.95
C ARG A 31 4.79 23.85 22.63
N ARG A 32 4.39 22.86 23.43
CA ARG A 32 3.08 22.19 23.36
C ARG A 32 2.38 22.26 24.71
N THR A 33 1.05 22.15 24.72
CA THR A 33 0.26 22.06 25.94
C THR A 33 -0.07 20.60 26.21
N GLY A 34 0.36 20.07 27.36
CA GLY A 34 0.12 18.69 27.78
C GLY A 34 -1.35 18.43 28.15
N ARG A 35 -1.71 17.16 28.41
CA ARG A 35 -3.08 16.73 28.76
C ARG A 35 -3.68 17.46 29.97
N ASP A 36 -2.83 18.07 30.79
CA ASP A 36 -3.23 18.75 32.03
C ASP A 36 -3.19 20.29 31.89
N GLY A 37 -3.08 20.81 30.66
CA GLY A 37 -3.05 22.25 30.39
C GLY A 37 -1.69 22.93 30.64
N GLN A 38 -0.66 22.20 31.09
CA GLN A 38 0.67 22.76 31.29
C GLN A 38 1.50 22.81 30.00
N ALA A 39 2.23 23.91 29.82
CA ALA A 39 3.12 24.08 28.69
C ALA A 39 4.40 23.24 28.87
N GLN A 40 4.62 22.27 27.99
CA GLN A 40 5.81 21.43 27.94
C GLN A 40 6.66 21.82 26.72
N ILE A 41 7.98 21.83 26.90
CA ILE A 41 8.94 22.05 25.81
C ILE A 41 9.50 20.69 25.41
N GLY A 42 9.27 20.30 24.15
CA GLY A 42 9.73 19.02 23.60
C GLY A 42 10.51 19.19 22.29
N TYR A 43 11.35 18.22 21.98
CA TYR A 43 12.09 18.16 20.71
C TYR A 43 11.16 17.71 19.57
N LEU A 44 11.22 18.36 18.40
CA LEU A 44 10.77 17.72 17.16
C LEU A 44 11.76 16.58 16.90
N MET A 45 11.35 15.32 17.07
CA MET A 45 12.25 14.19 16.77
C MET A 45 12.67 14.28 15.31
N SER A 46 13.94 14.63 15.10
CA SER A 46 14.59 14.50 13.81
C SER A 46 14.74 13.01 13.53
N HIS A 47 14.18 12.53 12.43
CA HIS A 47 14.53 11.23 11.83
C HIS A 47 15.97 11.24 11.29
N SER A 48 16.95 11.54 12.15
CA SER A 48 18.38 11.48 11.86
C SER A 48 18.99 10.27 12.55
N SER A 49 18.40 9.13 12.26
CA SER A 49 19.02 7.82 12.23
C SER A 49 18.13 7.07 11.27
N ALA A 50 18.57 6.91 10.01
CA ALA A 50 18.01 5.84 9.21
C ALA A 50 18.07 4.60 10.10
N PRO A 51 16.96 3.88 10.33
CA PRO A 51 17.08 2.59 10.97
C PRO A 51 18.12 1.85 10.14
N LYS A 52 19.19 1.40 10.78
CA LYS A 52 19.88 0.24 10.23
C LYS A 52 18.75 -0.76 10.01
N LEU A 53 18.61 -1.32 8.80
CA LEU A 53 17.83 -2.55 8.65
C LEU A 53 18.33 -3.44 9.78
N ALA A 54 17.50 -3.63 10.81
CA ALA A 54 17.64 -4.83 11.59
C ALA A 54 17.36 -5.91 10.55
N ASP A 55 18.33 -6.82 10.36
CA ASP A 55 18.10 -8.07 9.65
C ASP A 55 16.70 -8.53 10.05
N SER A 56 15.79 -8.60 9.07
CA SER A 56 14.39 -8.78 9.37
C SER A 56 14.29 -10.10 10.14
N GLY A 57 14.01 -10.05 11.44
CA GLY A 57 13.84 -11.23 12.31
C GLY A 57 12.62 -12.08 11.91
N LEU A 58 12.06 -11.81 10.72
CA LEU A 58 11.02 -12.49 9.96
C LEU A 58 11.48 -13.80 9.37
N THR A 59 12.72 -13.86 8.89
CA THR A 59 13.27 -15.09 8.32
C THR A 59 14.45 -15.57 9.15
N VAL A 60 14.43 -16.84 9.51
CA VAL A 60 15.54 -17.50 10.22
C VAL A 60 15.99 -18.71 9.41
N PRO A 61 17.29 -18.99 9.33
CA PRO A 61 17.76 -20.20 8.66
C PRO A 61 17.16 -21.42 9.34
N LEU A 62 16.68 -22.38 8.53
CA LEU A 62 16.18 -23.66 9.01
C LEU A 62 17.34 -24.46 9.61
N ASP A 63 17.48 -24.37 10.92
CA ASP A 63 18.46 -25.11 11.71
C ASP A 63 17.74 -26.17 12.55
N HIS A 64 17.94 -27.45 12.22
CA HIS A 64 17.35 -28.59 12.95
C HIS A 64 17.79 -28.69 14.42
N LYS A 65 18.87 -27.98 14.81
CA LYS A 65 19.29 -27.84 16.22
C LYS A 65 18.49 -26.79 16.98
N ARG A 66 17.86 -25.84 16.28
CA ARG A 66 17.05 -24.76 16.86
C ARG A 66 15.55 -25.00 16.71
N PHE A 67 15.14 -25.66 15.64
CA PHE A 67 13.74 -25.86 15.28
C PHE A 67 13.39 -27.35 15.19
N VAL A 68 12.12 -27.67 15.42
CA VAL A 68 11.54 -29.01 15.30
C VAL A 68 10.33 -28.93 14.39
N ALA A 69 10.23 -29.83 13.42
CA ALA A 69 9.04 -30.00 12.61
C ALA A 69 7.93 -30.64 13.46
N VAL A 70 6.72 -30.10 13.38
CA VAL A 70 5.52 -30.58 14.07
C VAL A 70 4.36 -30.64 13.09
N GLU A 71 3.47 -31.61 13.26
CA GLU A 71 2.22 -31.65 12.49
C GLU A 71 1.09 -31.04 13.31
N ILE A 72 0.39 -30.07 12.71
CA ILE A 72 -0.80 -29.45 13.28
C ILE A 72 -1.80 -29.31 12.12
N ASP A 73 -3.01 -29.84 12.31
CA ASP A 73 -4.10 -29.81 11.31
C ASP A 73 -3.68 -30.30 9.90
N ALA A 74 -2.96 -31.43 9.86
CA ALA A 74 -2.42 -32.06 8.64
C ALA A 74 -1.45 -31.17 7.83
N LYS A 75 -0.88 -30.13 8.45
CA LYS A 75 0.20 -29.32 7.89
C LYS A 75 1.46 -29.44 8.73
N THR A 76 2.61 -29.43 8.06
CA THR A 76 3.92 -29.38 8.72
C THR A 76 4.28 -27.95 9.06
N TRP A 77 4.53 -27.72 10.35
CA TRP A 77 5.01 -26.46 10.90
C TRP A 77 6.37 -26.67 11.57
N TYR A 78 7.05 -25.58 11.92
CA TYR A 78 8.29 -25.61 12.69
C TYR A 78 8.11 -24.82 13.97
N VAL A 79 8.63 -25.33 15.09
CA VAL A 79 8.62 -24.63 16.38
C VAL A 79 10.04 -24.51 16.92
N SER A 80 10.32 -23.41 17.61
CA SER A 80 11.55 -23.27 18.37
C SER A 80 11.61 -24.35 19.47
N ARG A 81 12.77 -25.01 19.61
CA ARG A 81 13.01 -25.96 20.72
C ARG A 81 12.96 -25.30 22.10
N ARG A 82 13.17 -23.98 22.14
CA ARG A 82 13.02 -23.18 23.36
C ARG A 82 11.59 -22.64 23.42
N ALA A 83 10.85 -23.09 24.42
CA ALA A 83 9.58 -22.50 24.82
C ALA A 83 9.83 -21.27 25.71
N ASN A 84 8.85 -20.36 25.76
CA ASN A 84 8.85 -19.27 26.73
C ASN A 84 8.48 -19.79 28.14
N MET A 85 8.44 -18.89 29.12
CA MET A 85 8.15 -19.20 30.52
C MET A 85 6.75 -19.83 30.74
N PHE A 86 5.86 -19.74 29.75
CA PHE A 86 4.50 -20.29 29.79
C PHE A 86 4.35 -21.57 28.95
N GLY A 87 5.47 -22.15 28.46
CA GLY A 87 5.46 -23.36 27.64
C GLY A 87 5.05 -23.13 26.17
N HIS A 88 4.85 -21.88 25.75
CA HIS A 88 4.54 -21.56 24.35
C HIS A 88 5.82 -21.52 23.52
N SER A 89 5.80 -22.23 22.39
CA SER A 89 6.87 -22.22 21.39
C SER A 89 6.42 -21.36 20.22
N ARG A 90 7.28 -20.48 19.73
CA ARG A 90 6.97 -19.68 18.52
C ARG A 90 6.77 -20.61 17.32
N LEU A 91 5.73 -20.37 16.54
CA LEU A 91 5.41 -21.11 15.31
C LEU A 91 6.13 -20.49 14.10
N TYR A 92 6.53 -21.35 13.17
CA TYR A 92 7.21 -20.99 11.93
C TYR A 92 6.71 -21.89 10.79
N ARG A 93 6.79 -21.39 9.56
CA ARG A 93 6.59 -22.19 8.34
C ARG A 93 7.80 -22.09 7.43
N VAL A 94 7.96 -23.03 6.52
CA VAL A 94 9.00 -22.96 5.48
C VAL A 94 8.70 -21.78 4.56
N HIS A 95 9.74 -21.03 4.20
CA HIS A 95 9.59 -19.95 3.23
C HIS A 95 9.19 -20.54 1.86
N PRO A 96 8.16 -19.99 1.19
CA PRO A 96 7.54 -20.63 0.03
C PRO A 96 8.47 -20.74 -1.19
N THR A 97 9.48 -19.86 -1.29
CA THR A 97 10.46 -19.86 -2.39
C THR A 97 11.87 -20.25 -1.98
N ASP A 98 12.15 -20.34 -0.67
CA ASP A 98 13.46 -20.72 -0.15
C ASP A 98 13.29 -21.76 0.96
N LEU A 99 13.38 -23.03 0.58
CA LEU A 99 13.15 -24.14 1.51
C LEU A 99 14.20 -24.22 2.64
N SER A 100 15.26 -23.42 2.59
CA SER A 100 16.30 -23.34 3.62
C SER A 100 16.00 -22.32 4.73
N THR A 101 14.92 -21.56 4.62
CA THR A 101 14.55 -20.52 5.59
C THR A 101 13.14 -20.73 6.14
N LEU A 102 12.94 -20.27 7.38
CA LEU A 102 11.70 -20.31 8.12
C LEU A 102 11.17 -18.89 8.30
N VAL A 103 9.87 -18.70 8.06
CA VAL A 103 9.14 -17.45 8.32
C VAL A 103 8.47 -17.55 9.67
N HIS A 104 8.60 -16.53 10.52
CA HIS A 104 7.86 -16.49 11.77
C HIS A 104 6.36 -16.36 11.56
N GLU A 105 5.57 -16.96 12.45
CA GLU A 105 4.13 -16.74 12.53
C GLU A 105 3.79 -15.91 13.78
N GLU A 106 2.68 -15.16 13.70
CA GLU A 106 2.15 -14.39 14.85
C GLU A 106 1.64 -15.30 15.97
N GLU A 107 1.35 -16.55 15.63
CA GLU A 107 0.82 -17.58 16.48
C GLU A 107 1.92 -18.31 17.27
N TYR A 108 1.52 -18.91 18.38
CA TYR A 108 2.38 -19.81 19.15
C TYR A 108 1.79 -21.21 19.13
N ALA A 109 2.63 -22.20 19.34
CA ALA A 109 2.21 -23.57 19.56
C ALA A 109 2.48 -23.97 21.01
N LEU A 110 1.51 -24.67 21.61
CA LEU A 110 1.65 -25.28 22.92
C LEU A 110 1.61 -26.79 22.75
N ARG A 111 2.56 -27.47 23.39
CA ARG A 111 2.54 -28.92 23.49
C ARG A 111 1.58 -29.32 24.61
N THR A 112 0.55 -30.09 24.28
CA THR A 112 -0.42 -30.61 25.24
C THR A 112 0.21 -31.70 26.10
N THR A 113 -0.47 -32.06 27.19
CA THR A 113 -0.08 -33.17 28.07
C THR A 113 -0.09 -34.52 27.36
N SER A 114 -0.91 -34.68 26.31
CA SER A 114 -0.91 -35.86 25.43
C SER A 114 0.25 -35.90 24.42
N GLY A 115 1.10 -34.86 24.41
CA GLY A 115 2.24 -34.75 23.50
C GLY A 115 1.90 -34.17 22.12
N ALA A 116 0.62 -33.93 21.84
CA ALA A 116 0.14 -33.27 20.62
C ALA A 116 0.46 -31.77 20.64
N TRP A 117 0.54 -31.16 19.46
CA TRP A 117 0.72 -29.71 19.33
C TRP A 117 -0.60 -29.05 18.97
N LYS A 118 -0.89 -27.92 19.62
CA LYS A 118 -2.01 -27.06 19.26
C LYS A 118 -1.54 -25.63 19.10
N ILE A 119 -2.13 -24.91 18.15
CA ILE A 119 -1.94 -23.47 18.03
C ILE A 119 -2.66 -22.80 19.20
N VAL A 120 -1.96 -21.88 19.85
CA VAL A 120 -2.44 -21.06 20.97
C VAL A 120 -2.07 -19.60 20.72
N GLY A 121 -2.99 -18.73 21.11
CA GLY A 121 -3.02 -17.35 20.65
C GLY A 121 -4.01 -17.26 19.50
N ASN A 122 -5.13 -16.61 19.75
CA ASN A 122 -5.94 -16.15 18.63
C ASN A 122 -5.03 -15.19 17.84
N LYS A 123 -4.92 -15.36 16.51
CA LYS A 123 -4.80 -14.17 15.66
C LYS A 123 -5.84 -13.21 16.20
N MET A 124 -5.44 -12.12 16.86
CA MET A 124 -6.40 -11.07 17.11
C MET A 124 -6.92 -10.71 15.73
N PRO A 125 -8.22 -10.90 15.45
CA PRO A 125 -8.73 -10.59 14.13
C PRO A 125 -8.37 -9.14 13.85
N ARG A 126 -7.59 -8.92 12.79
CA ARG A 126 -7.19 -7.56 12.39
C ARG A 126 -8.41 -6.74 11.97
N LEU A 127 -9.49 -7.44 11.60
CA LEU A 127 -10.83 -6.93 11.32
C LEU A 127 -11.88 -7.64 12.16
N SER A 128 -12.92 -6.91 12.56
CA SER A 128 -14.11 -7.52 13.13
C SER A 128 -14.81 -8.48 12.14
N GLN A 129 -15.53 -9.49 12.66
CA GLN A 129 -16.30 -10.42 11.83
C GLN A 129 -17.38 -9.69 11.01
N THR A 130 -18.02 -8.68 11.62
CA THR A 130 -19.01 -7.82 10.97
C THR A 130 -18.39 -7.03 9.82
N ALA A 131 -17.26 -6.36 10.04
CA ALA A 131 -16.58 -5.61 8.98
C ALA A 131 -16.13 -6.52 7.83
N THR A 132 -15.62 -7.72 8.15
CA THR A 132 -15.26 -8.72 7.14
C THR A 132 -16.46 -9.10 6.27
N GLN A 133 -17.62 -9.35 6.88
CA GLN A 133 -18.82 -9.74 6.13
C GLN A 133 -19.36 -8.58 5.29
N GLN A 134 -19.36 -7.35 5.84
CA GLN A 134 -19.77 -6.16 5.11
C GLN A 134 -18.86 -5.89 3.90
N ALA A 135 -17.54 -5.98 4.08
CA ALA A 135 -16.57 -5.79 3.01
C ALA A 135 -16.73 -6.82 1.89
N LYS A 136 -16.98 -8.10 2.23
CA LYS A 136 -17.25 -9.16 1.24
C LYS A 136 -18.53 -8.90 0.44
N THR A 137 -19.59 -8.44 1.10
CA THR A 137 -20.85 -8.06 0.44
C THR A 137 -20.65 -6.85 -0.46
N GLN A 138 -19.99 -5.79 0.03
CA GLN A 138 -19.67 -4.60 -0.75
C GLN A 138 -18.84 -4.94 -1.98
N LEU A 139 -17.76 -5.71 -1.81
CA LEU A 139 -16.93 -6.15 -2.93
C LEU A 139 -17.73 -7.00 -3.93
N THR A 140 -18.59 -7.90 -3.46
CA THR A 140 -19.44 -8.68 -4.37
C THR A 140 -20.41 -7.81 -5.16
N ASN A 141 -21.02 -6.80 -4.53
CA ASN A 141 -21.90 -5.86 -5.21
C ASN A 141 -21.14 -5.02 -6.24
N LEU A 142 -19.97 -4.49 -5.87
CA LEU A 142 -19.12 -3.69 -6.77
C LEU A 142 -18.60 -4.49 -7.98
N LEU A 143 -18.43 -5.81 -7.84
CA LEU A 143 -18.01 -6.69 -8.92
C LEU A 143 -19.17 -7.32 -9.70
N SER A 144 -20.41 -7.11 -9.25
CA SER A 144 -21.57 -7.48 -10.03
C SER A 144 -21.59 -6.68 -11.33
N ALA A 145 -21.63 -7.39 -12.46
CA ALA A 145 -21.53 -6.80 -13.79
C ALA A 145 -20.35 -5.81 -13.93
N TRP A 146 -19.14 -6.25 -13.54
CA TRP A 146 -17.94 -5.44 -13.72
C TRP A 146 -17.75 -5.08 -15.21
N PRO A 147 -17.74 -3.78 -15.57
CA PRO A 147 -17.71 -3.36 -16.98
C PRO A 147 -16.31 -3.52 -17.58
N ALA A 148 -16.24 -3.90 -18.85
CA ALA A 148 -14.99 -3.86 -19.61
C ALA A 148 -14.69 -2.45 -20.17
N SER A 149 -15.74 -1.66 -20.41
CA SER A 149 -15.69 -0.30 -20.93
C SER A 149 -16.89 0.54 -20.45
N LEU A 150 -16.88 1.86 -20.69
CA LEU A 150 -18.02 2.73 -20.35
C LEU A 150 -19.29 2.37 -21.15
N GLN A 151 -19.12 1.83 -22.36
CA GLN A 151 -20.21 1.33 -23.20
C GLN A 151 -20.86 0.06 -22.63
N ASP A 152 -20.17 -0.67 -21.76
CA ASP A 152 -20.70 -1.85 -21.07
C ASP A 152 -21.29 -1.50 -19.69
N ALA A 153 -21.05 -0.29 -19.19
CA ALA A 153 -21.61 0.19 -17.93
C ALA A 153 -23.13 0.29 -17.99
N SER A 154 -23.80 -0.03 -16.88
CA SER A 154 -25.25 0.06 -16.75
C SER A 154 -25.73 1.52 -16.85
N GLY A 155 -27.01 1.72 -17.19
CA GLY A 155 -27.60 3.07 -17.23
C GLY A 155 -27.46 3.82 -15.90
N ALA A 156 -27.67 3.13 -14.77
CA ALA A 156 -27.52 3.72 -13.43
C ALA A 156 -26.07 4.14 -13.15
N GLU A 157 -25.09 3.33 -13.57
CA GLU A 157 -23.67 3.66 -13.39
C GLU A 157 -23.23 4.84 -14.26
N ARG A 158 -23.74 4.97 -15.49
CA ARG A 158 -23.45 6.13 -16.33
C ARG A 158 -23.99 7.43 -15.73
N VAL A 159 -25.21 7.40 -15.21
CA VAL A 159 -25.81 8.55 -14.50
C VAL A 159 -25.00 8.92 -13.26
N GLN A 160 -24.55 7.92 -12.48
CA GLN A 160 -23.70 8.18 -11.31
C GLN A 160 -22.34 8.78 -11.73
N PHE A 161 -21.73 8.25 -12.79
CA PHE A 161 -20.47 8.77 -13.31
C PHE A 161 -20.59 10.22 -13.77
N GLU A 162 -21.66 10.58 -14.50
CA GLU A 162 -21.92 11.96 -14.92
C GLU A 162 -22.07 12.90 -13.71
N ALA A 163 -22.78 12.46 -12.66
CA ALA A 163 -22.91 13.22 -11.42
C ALA A 163 -21.56 13.42 -10.72
N ASP A 164 -20.75 12.37 -10.60
CA ASP A 164 -19.43 12.43 -9.97
C ASP A 164 -18.44 13.29 -10.79
N TYR A 165 -18.47 13.18 -12.12
CA TYR A 165 -17.69 14.00 -13.04
C TYR A 165 -17.99 15.49 -12.86
N LEU A 166 -19.27 15.86 -12.83
CA LEU A 166 -19.70 17.26 -12.62
C LEU A 166 -19.30 17.76 -11.22
N ALA A 167 -19.42 16.91 -10.19
CA ALA A 167 -19.01 17.26 -8.84
C ALA A 167 -17.50 17.48 -8.72
N LEU A 168 -16.69 16.60 -9.34
CA LEU A 168 -15.24 16.76 -9.43
C LEU A 168 -14.87 18.05 -10.15
N SER A 169 -15.44 18.29 -11.33
CA SER A 169 -15.19 19.49 -12.14
C SER A 169 -15.49 20.77 -11.37
N LYS A 170 -16.63 20.83 -10.68
CA LYS A 170 -17.07 22.01 -9.93
C LYS A 170 -16.19 22.33 -8.73
N THR A 171 -15.56 21.32 -8.13
CA THR A 171 -14.85 21.47 -6.84
C THR A 171 -13.33 21.42 -6.96
N SER A 172 -12.79 21.04 -8.12
CA SER A 172 -11.35 20.91 -8.33
C SER A 172 -10.65 22.26 -8.36
N ASN A 173 -9.42 22.28 -7.86
CA ASN A 173 -8.44 23.36 -8.05
C ASN A 173 -7.15 22.83 -8.70
N ALA A 174 -7.19 21.64 -9.32
CA ALA A 174 -5.98 21.00 -9.83
C ALA A 174 -5.36 21.76 -11.01
N GLU A 175 -6.17 22.42 -11.83
CA GLU A 175 -5.71 23.22 -12.99
C GLU A 175 -4.91 24.47 -12.58
N ASP A 176 -5.13 24.98 -11.36
CA ASP A 176 -4.36 26.10 -10.80
C ASP A 176 -2.96 25.68 -10.31
N LEU A 177 -2.68 24.37 -10.30
CA LEU A 177 -1.49 23.78 -9.69
C LEU A 177 -0.63 23.11 -10.77
N ALA A 178 0.33 23.87 -11.33
CA ALA A 178 1.12 23.44 -12.49
C ALA A 178 1.83 22.08 -12.35
N LYS A 179 2.25 21.66 -11.15
CA LYS A 179 2.86 20.34 -10.93
C LYS A 179 1.84 19.22 -10.95
N ILE A 180 0.59 19.51 -10.59
CA ILE A 180 -0.52 18.56 -10.66
C ILE A 180 -0.99 18.40 -12.10
N VAL A 181 -1.11 19.50 -12.85
CA VAL A 181 -1.39 19.45 -14.30
C VAL A 181 -0.35 18.59 -15.02
N ALA A 182 0.95 18.87 -14.81
CA ALA A 182 2.02 18.09 -15.43
C ALA A 182 1.99 16.61 -15.03
N TYR A 183 1.54 16.28 -13.83
CA TYR A 183 1.38 14.91 -13.36
C TYR A 183 0.16 14.21 -13.98
N ALA A 184 -0.96 14.92 -14.14
CA ALA A 184 -2.16 14.39 -14.79
C ALA A 184 -1.90 14.07 -16.27
N GLU A 185 -1.16 14.92 -16.97
CA GLU A 185 -0.83 14.75 -18.40
C GLU A 185 0.34 13.79 -18.64
N GLY A 186 1.44 13.96 -17.89
CA GLY A 186 2.68 13.19 -18.07
C GLY A 186 2.70 11.85 -17.33
N GLY A 187 1.73 11.62 -16.46
CA GLY A 187 1.63 10.43 -15.63
C GLY A 187 2.65 10.39 -14.49
N SER A 188 2.71 9.24 -13.82
CA SER A 188 3.41 9.10 -12.54
C SER A 188 4.91 8.78 -12.62
N ALA A 189 5.43 8.48 -13.81
CA ALA A 189 6.81 8.00 -14.02
C ALA A 189 7.89 8.97 -13.50
N ASP A 190 7.57 10.25 -13.47
CA ASP A 190 8.50 11.33 -13.16
C ASP A 190 8.64 11.64 -11.67
N ILE A 191 7.64 11.26 -10.87
CA ILE A 191 7.55 11.60 -9.44
C ILE A 191 7.46 10.37 -8.54
N ASN A 192 6.66 9.36 -8.89
CA ASN A 192 6.45 8.19 -8.01
C ASN A 192 7.72 7.40 -7.74
N PRO A 193 8.63 7.16 -8.71
CA PRO A 193 9.90 6.51 -8.42
C PRO A 193 10.78 7.30 -7.44
N LEU A 194 10.70 8.63 -7.46
CA LEU A 194 11.44 9.47 -6.52
C LEU A 194 10.82 9.40 -5.11
N LEU A 195 9.49 9.47 -5.01
CA LEU A 195 8.77 9.39 -3.75
C LEU A 195 8.96 8.03 -3.08
N ARG A 196 8.84 6.92 -3.83
CA ARG A 196 9.06 5.55 -3.33
C ARG A 196 10.50 5.28 -2.88
N ARG A 197 11.48 5.98 -3.45
CA ARG A 197 12.87 5.96 -2.97
C ARG A 197 13.15 6.91 -1.81
N GLY A 198 12.13 7.61 -1.29
CA GLY A 198 12.28 8.58 -0.21
C GLY A 198 13.08 9.84 -0.58
N VAL A 199 13.20 10.16 -1.87
CA VAL A 199 14.00 11.31 -2.33
C VAL A 199 13.34 12.62 -1.93
N ARG A 200 14.07 13.47 -1.19
CA ARG A 200 13.60 14.79 -0.72
C ARG A 200 14.39 15.92 -1.39
N ASN A 201 14.06 16.22 -2.64
CA ASN A 201 14.68 17.31 -3.41
C ASN A 201 13.66 18.42 -3.72
N ALA A 202 14.07 19.45 -4.48
CA ALA A 202 13.18 20.57 -4.82
C ALA A 202 11.93 20.09 -5.59
N LYS A 203 12.11 19.18 -6.57
CA LYS A 203 11.02 18.60 -7.38
C LYS A 203 9.98 17.90 -6.49
N THR A 204 10.41 16.99 -5.61
CA THR A 204 9.48 16.25 -4.75
C THR A 204 8.81 17.13 -3.70
N ARG A 205 9.52 18.12 -3.15
CA ARG A 205 8.93 19.08 -2.20
C ARG A 205 7.89 20.00 -2.84
N GLU A 206 8.19 20.53 -4.03
CA GLU A 206 7.28 21.43 -4.74
C GLU A 206 6.01 20.68 -5.18
N PHE A 207 6.17 19.47 -5.74
CA PHE A 207 5.03 18.62 -6.08
C PHE A 207 4.17 18.30 -4.86
N MET A 208 4.77 17.80 -3.77
CA MET A 208 4.00 17.45 -2.56
C MET A 208 3.34 18.68 -1.92
N SER A 209 3.99 19.84 -1.98
CA SER A 209 3.38 21.09 -1.54
C SER A 209 2.10 21.36 -2.30
N GLN A 210 2.10 21.31 -3.64
CA GLN A 210 0.87 21.51 -4.42
C GLN A 210 -0.15 20.39 -4.19
N PHE A 211 0.28 19.13 -4.10
CA PHE A 211 -0.60 18.00 -3.85
C PHE A 211 -1.40 18.15 -2.55
N HIS A 212 -0.79 18.65 -1.48
CA HIS A 212 -1.50 18.88 -0.22
C HIS A 212 -2.52 20.01 -0.28
N HIS A 213 -2.39 20.96 -1.21
CA HIS A 213 -3.35 22.05 -1.44
C HIS A 213 -4.55 21.64 -2.31
N LEU A 214 -4.54 20.43 -2.89
CA LEU A 214 -5.69 19.92 -3.64
C LEU A 214 -6.91 19.80 -2.73
N ARG A 215 -8.07 20.10 -3.30
CA ARG A 215 -9.36 19.83 -2.67
C ARG A 215 -9.56 18.32 -2.49
N GLU A 216 -10.36 17.96 -1.49
CA GLU A 216 -10.68 16.56 -1.20
C GLU A 216 -11.81 16.05 -2.10
N TRP A 217 -11.85 14.73 -2.29
CA TRP A 217 -12.95 13.99 -2.89
C TRP A 217 -13.46 12.92 -1.92
N ASN A 218 -14.77 12.85 -1.75
CA ASN A 218 -15.44 11.88 -0.90
C ASN A 218 -16.32 10.98 -1.75
N GLY A 219 -15.84 9.77 -2.04
CA GLY A 219 -16.53 8.79 -2.87
C GLY A 219 -15.64 7.56 -3.08
N SER A 220 -16.16 6.50 -3.69
CA SER A 220 -15.33 5.34 -4.03
C SER A 220 -14.33 5.69 -5.14
N ALA A 221 -13.21 4.96 -5.21
CA ALA A 221 -12.26 5.10 -6.30
C ALA A 221 -11.65 3.75 -6.69
N PHE A 222 -11.29 3.61 -7.95
CA PHE A 222 -10.87 2.36 -8.59
C PHE A 222 -9.55 2.56 -9.30
N ARG A 223 -8.57 1.69 -9.04
CA ARG A 223 -7.24 1.76 -9.62
C ARG A 223 -6.87 0.43 -10.23
N ALA A 224 -6.59 0.44 -11.53
CA ALA A 224 -5.89 -0.65 -12.19
C ALA A 224 -4.38 -0.48 -12.01
N THR A 225 -3.70 -1.56 -11.62
CA THR A 225 -2.24 -1.55 -11.47
C THR A 225 -1.68 -2.98 -11.55
N TYR A 226 -0.35 -3.08 -11.45
CA TYR A 226 0.35 -4.34 -11.25
C TYR A 226 1.02 -4.36 -9.87
N VAL A 227 1.14 -5.56 -9.30
CA VAL A 227 1.91 -5.83 -8.08
C VAL A 227 2.85 -7.00 -8.32
N SER A 228 3.93 -7.07 -7.56
CA SER A 228 4.86 -8.21 -7.65
C SER A 228 4.18 -9.54 -7.27
N SER A 229 4.79 -10.67 -7.63
CA SER A 229 4.38 -12.01 -7.16
C SER A 229 4.23 -12.09 -5.62
N ALA A 230 5.15 -11.47 -4.89
CA ALA A 230 5.11 -11.41 -3.42
C ALA A 230 3.97 -10.50 -2.92
N GLY A 231 3.78 -9.34 -3.55
CA GLY A 231 2.67 -8.43 -3.25
C GLY A 231 1.31 -9.08 -3.48
N LEU A 232 1.15 -9.84 -4.58
CA LEU A 232 -0.07 -10.59 -4.86
C LEU A 232 -0.35 -11.62 -3.77
N ALA A 233 0.65 -12.44 -3.41
CA ALA A 233 0.50 -13.44 -2.35
C ALA A 233 0.13 -12.78 -1.01
N CYS A 234 0.72 -11.63 -0.69
CA CYS A 234 0.40 -10.86 0.49
C CYS A 234 -1.06 -10.39 0.50
N LEU A 235 -1.56 -9.85 -0.62
CA LEU A 235 -2.96 -9.45 -0.76
C LEU A 235 -3.94 -10.63 -0.62
N GLU A 236 -3.54 -11.83 -1.02
CA GLU A 236 -4.40 -13.02 -0.90
C GLU A 236 -4.43 -13.62 0.51
N GLN A 237 -3.35 -13.46 1.27
CA GLN A 237 -3.14 -14.17 2.54
C GLN A 237 -3.34 -13.28 3.77
N GLU A 238 -3.03 -11.99 3.67
CA GLU A 238 -2.96 -11.06 4.81
C GLU A 238 -4.24 -10.23 4.97
N GLY A 239 -5.40 -10.88 4.93
CA GLY A 239 -6.69 -10.22 5.20
C GLY A 239 -6.67 -9.43 6.52
N GLY A 240 -7.08 -8.16 6.45
CA GLY A 240 -7.07 -7.21 7.56
C GLY A 240 -5.72 -6.55 7.85
N ALA A 241 -4.64 -6.88 7.14
CA ALA A 241 -3.39 -6.12 7.22
C ALA A 241 -3.56 -4.68 6.71
N VAL A 242 -2.67 -3.81 7.15
CA VAL A 242 -2.57 -2.43 6.68
C VAL A 242 -1.45 -2.31 5.67
N PHE A 243 -1.75 -1.70 4.53
CA PHE A 243 -0.83 -1.47 3.43
C PHE A 243 -0.55 0.02 3.24
N THR A 244 0.61 0.34 2.66
CA THR A 244 1.04 1.70 2.33
C THR A 244 1.71 1.74 0.95
N ASP A 245 1.64 2.89 0.28
CA ASP A 245 2.50 3.21 -0.87
C ASP A 245 3.18 4.54 -0.59
N ALA A 246 4.49 4.61 -0.77
CA ALA A 246 5.23 5.86 -0.69
C ALA A 246 5.07 6.76 -1.94
N GLY A 247 4.39 6.29 -2.98
CA GLY A 247 3.99 7.07 -4.16
C GLY A 247 2.55 7.60 -4.09
N ILE A 248 2.19 8.39 -5.10
CA ILE A 248 0.82 8.85 -5.34
C ILE A 248 0.05 7.72 -6.03
N GLN A 249 -1.11 7.36 -5.48
CA GLN A 249 -1.96 6.33 -6.08
C GLN A 249 -3.08 6.98 -6.88
N SER A 250 -2.88 7.14 -8.19
CA SER A 250 -3.94 7.60 -9.10
C SER A 250 -5.06 6.59 -9.20
N ALA A 251 -6.31 7.06 -9.14
CA ALA A 251 -7.50 6.25 -9.28
C ALA A 251 -8.56 7.02 -10.07
N SER A 252 -9.51 6.28 -10.62
CA SER A 252 -10.70 6.82 -11.26
C SER A 252 -11.88 6.74 -10.30
N VAL A 253 -12.83 7.67 -10.37
CA VAL A 253 -14.14 7.52 -9.72
C VAL A 253 -15.06 6.52 -10.43
N SER A 254 -14.69 6.04 -11.62
CA SER A 254 -15.46 5.12 -12.45
C SER A 254 -14.81 3.73 -12.55
N ARG A 255 -15.60 2.67 -12.32
CA ARG A 255 -15.16 1.28 -12.54
C ARG A 255 -14.79 1.04 -13.99
N ALA A 256 -15.63 1.56 -14.90
CA ALA A 256 -15.47 1.38 -16.33
C ALA A 256 -14.21 2.06 -16.86
N ASN A 257 -13.89 3.26 -16.37
CA ASN A 257 -12.65 3.93 -16.75
C ASN A 257 -11.43 3.25 -16.15
N ALA A 258 -11.50 2.78 -14.89
CA ALA A 258 -10.42 1.96 -14.33
C ALA A 258 -10.18 0.67 -15.14
N ALA A 259 -11.25 0.01 -15.61
CA ALA A 259 -11.16 -1.15 -16.48
C ALA A 259 -10.50 -0.80 -17.83
N SER A 260 -10.87 0.34 -18.42
CA SER A 260 -10.22 0.87 -19.63
C SER A 260 -8.73 1.18 -19.40
N TRP A 261 -8.38 1.82 -18.29
CA TRP A 261 -6.99 2.11 -17.92
C TRP A 261 -6.14 0.84 -17.79
N SER A 262 -6.73 -0.28 -17.34
CA SER A 262 -6.00 -1.54 -17.24
C SER A 262 -5.49 -2.07 -18.59
N GLN A 263 -6.13 -1.65 -19.68
CA GLN A 263 -5.80 -2.02 -21.07
C GLN A 263 -4.87 -0.99 -21.74
N ASP A 264 -4.71 0.19 -21.14
CA ASP A 264 -3.83 1.24 -21.66
C ASP A 264 -2.35 0.82 -21.59
N VAL A 265 -1.55 1.23 -22.57
CA VAL A 265 -0.12 0.90 -22.68
C VAL A 265 0.67 1.41 -21.47
N PHE A 266 0.26 2.53 -20.87
CA PHE A 266 0.89 3.08 -19.67
C PHE A 266 0.79 2.12 -18.47
N VAL A 267 -0.34 1.43 -18.31
CA VAL A 267 -0.56 0.49 -17.21
C VAL A 267 -0.05 -0.90 -17.59
N SER A 268 -0.47 -1.41 -18.75
CA SER A 268 -0.11 -2.74 -19.26
C SER A 268 1.38 -2.90 -19.58
N GLY A 269 2.11 -1.81 -19.83
CA GLY A 269 3.57 -1.84 -19.99
C GLY A 269 4.34 -2.34 -18.76
N ASN A 270 3.71 -2.43 -17.59
CA ASN A 270 4.32 -3.02 -16.39
C ASN A 270 4.11 -4.55 -16.29
N ALA A 271 3.33 -5.15 -17.21
CA ALA A 271 3.09 -6.57 -17.22
C ALA A 271 4.39 -7.36 -17.43
N SER A 272 4.63 -8.33 -16.56
CA SER A 272 5.73 -9.29 -16.69
C SER A 272 5.36 -10.58 -15.97
N SER A 273 6.20 -11.62 -16.06
CA SER A 273 5.98 -12.85 -15.28
C SER A 273 5.99 -12.61 -13.77
N GLU A 274 6.64 -11.54 -13.31
CA GLU A 274 6.76 -11.17 -11.90
C GLU A 274 5.79 -10.08 -11.45
N ASN A 275 5.00 -9.51 -12.37
CA ASN A 275 4.06 -8.43 -12.09
C ASN A 275 2.65 -8.84 -12.54
N HIS A 276 1.73 -8.90 -11.58
CA HIS A 276 0.38 -9.42 -11.77
C HIS A 276 -0.65 -8.29 -11.76
N PRO A 277 -1.63 -8.31 -12.69
CA PRO A 277 -2.65 -7.28 -12.75
C PRO A 277 -3.61 -7.39 -11.57
N VAL A 278 -3.87 -6.26 -10.92
CA VAL A 278 -4.80 -6.15 -9.80
C VAL A 278 -5.62 -4.86 -9.90
N PHE A 279 -6.81 -4.91 -9.30
CA PHE A 279 -7.65 -3.74 -9.08
C PHE A 279 -7.69 -3.41 -7.60
N PHE A 280 -7.28 -2.20 -7.26
CA PHE A 280 -7.51 -1.65 -5.92
C PHE A 280 -8.80 -0.84 -5.92
N ILE A 281 -9.66 -1.14 -4.95
CA ILE A 281 -10.92 -0.45 -4.73
C ILE A 281 -10.81 0.25 -3.38
N PHE A 282 -10.86 1.58 -3.43
CA PHE A 282 -10.77 2.42 -2.24
C PHE A 282 -12.17 2.83 -1.80
N ALA A 283 -12.51 2.51 -0.55
CA ALA A 283 -13.75 2.93 0.08
C ALA A 283 -13.90 4.47 0.12
N PRO A 284 -15.14 4.99 0.25
CA PRO A 284 -15.39 6.42 0.40
C PRO A 284 -14.65 7.08 1.55
N SER A 285 -14.47 6.35 2.65
CA SER A 285 -13.77 6.74 3.89
C SER A 285 -12.28 7.05 3.72
N ILE A 286 -11.62 6.49 2.70
CA ILE A 286 -10.19 6.73 2.47
C ILE A 286 -9.99 8.18 1.99
N PRO A 287 -9.10 8.99 2.59
CA PRO A 287 -8.85 10.35 2.11
C PRO A 287 -8.31 10.37 0.68
N LYS A 288 -8.93 11.17 -0.18
CA LYS A 288 -8.58 11.27 -1.61
C LYS A 288 -8.56 12.73 -2.04
N LYS A 289 -7.55 13.09 -2.83
CA LYS A 289 -7.46 14.39 -3.48
C LYS A 289 -8.20 14.37 -4.82
N ASN A 290 -8.91 15.45 -5.12
CA ASN A 290 -9.50 15.73 -6.43
C ASN A 290 -8.39 16.20 -7.38
N LEU A 291 -8.09 15.41 -8.42
CA LEU A 291 -7.09 15.72 -9.44
C LEU A 291 -7.74 16.02 -10.80
N PHE A 292 -9.05 16.31 -10.82
CA PHE A 292 -9.78 16.61 -12.04
C PHE A 292 -9.11 17.74 -12.82
N THR A 293 -8.84 17.46 -14.09
CA THR A 293 -8.39 18.43 -15.11
C THR A 293 -9.18 18.18 -16.40
N GLY A 294 -9.16 19.12 -17.34
CA GLY A 294 -9.72 18.93 -18.67
C GLY A 294 -9.10 17.76 -19.46
N PHE A 295 -7.89 17.30 -19.07
CA PHE A 295 -7.23 16.13 -19.65
C PHE A 295 -7.74 14.80 -19.05
N LEU A 296 -7.94 14.74 -17.73
CA LEU A 296 -8.38 13.54 -17.03
C LEU A 296 -9.48 13.89 -16.01
N GLY A 297 -10.73 13.85 -16.48
CA GLY A 297 -11.90 14.39 -15.78
C GLY A 297 -12.55 13.45 -14.75
N ASP A 298 -11.92 12.34 -14.42
CA ASP A 298 -12.39 11.40 -13.39
C ASP A 298 -11.28 11.06 -12.38
N HIS A 299 -10.21 11.85 -12.40
CA HIS A 299 -8.98 11.58 -11.68
C HIS A 299 -9.06 12.00 -10.22
N VAL A 300 -8.79 11.04 -9.35
CA VAL A 300 -8.54 11.26 -7.92
C VAL A 300 -7.24 10.58 -7.52
N ALA A 301 -6.67 10.95 -6.38
CA ALA A 301 -5.47 10.30 -5.90
C ALA A 301 -5.40 10.15 -4.39
N ILE A 302 -4.80 9.05 -3.96
CA ILE A 302 -4.50 8.77 -2.56
C ILE A 302 -3.08 9.27 -2.28
N ALA A 303 -2.92 9.94 -1.16
CA ALA A 303 -1.64 10.50 -0.73
C ALA A 303 -0.61 9.40 -0.38
N PRO A 304 0.70 9.69 -0.48
CA PRO A 304 1.74 8.78 -0.04
C PRO A 304 1.62 8.48 1.46
N GLY A 305 1.88 7.24 1.84
CA GLY A 305 1.83 6.78 3.23
C GLY A 305 0.43 6.67 3.82
N THR A 306 -0.63 6.84 3.00
CA THR A 306 -2.00 6.56 3.47
C THR A 306 -2.11 5.10 3.88
N HIS A 307 -2.57 4.87 5.12
CA HIS A 307 -2.82 3.52 5.62
C HIS A 307 -4.10 2.94 5.00
N LEU A 308 -3.96 1.76 4.39
CA LEU A 308 -5.01 1.08 3.66
C LEU A 308 -5.24 -0.29 4.28
N GLN A 309 -6.31 -0.49 5.05
CA GLN A 309 -6.64 -1.80 5.59
C GLN A 309 -7.28 -2.67 4.52
N LEU A 310 -6.72 -3.86 4.27
CA LEU A 310 -7.25 -4.81 3.31
C LEU A 310 -8.48 -5.52 3.90
N CYS A 311 -9.67 -5.14 3.44
CA CYS A 311 -10.93 -5.60 4.03
C CYS A 311 -11.50 -6.84 3.35
N ALA A 312 -11.32 -6.97 2.02
CA ALA A 312 -11.74 -8.16 1.28
C ALA A 312 -10.96 -8.29 -0.03
N THR A 313 -10.81 -9.52 -0.50
CA THR A 313 -10.32 -9.81 -1.86
C THR A 313 -11.25 -10.75 -2.61
N LYS A 314 -11.26 -10.65 -3.94
CA LYS A 314 -12.00 -11.55 -4.82
C LYS A 314 -11.30 -11.64 -6.17
N ARG A 315 -11.29 -12.84 -6.77
CA ARG A 315 -10.83 -13.02 -8.15
C ARG A 315 -12.00 -12.96 -9.11
N LEU A 316 -11.79 -12.30 -10.25
CA LEU A 316 -12.71 -12.27 -11.38
C LEU A 316 -11.86 -12.30 -12.66
N ASN A 317 -12.13 -13.25 -13.56
CA ASN A 317 -11.42 -13.41 -14.85
C ASN A 317 -9.87 -13.42 -14.72
N GLY A 318 -9.35 -14.07 -13.68
CA GLY A 318 -7.91 -14.19 -13.43
C GLY A 318 -7.26 -13.00 -12.73
N GLN A 319 -7.97 -11.87 -12.58
CA GLN A 319 -7.48 -10.66 -11.90
C GLN A 319 -7.93 -10.63 -10.44
N LEU A 320 -7.07 -10.12 -9.55
CA LEU A 320 -7.40 -9.92 -8.13
C LEU A 320 -7.98 -8.53 -7.93
N PHE A 321 -9.10 -8.46 -7.20
CA PHE A 321 -9.72 -7.23 -6.73
C PHE A 321 -9.53 -7.15 -5.22
N ALA A 322 -8.92 -6.07 -4.75
CA ALA A 322 -8.67 -5.81 -3.34
C ALA A 322 -9.43 -4.57 -2.89
N TYR A 323 -10.32 -4.76 -1.90
CA TYR A 323 -11.11 -3.70 -1.29
C TYR A 323 -10.42 -3.19 -0.03
N PHE A 324 -10.13 -1.90 -0.02
CA PHE A 324 -9.46 -1.22 1.08
C PHE A 324 -10.39 -0.23 1.77
N ASP A 325 -10.26 -0.16 3.09
CA ASP A 325 -10.90 0.84 3.94
C ASP A 325 -9.85 1.48 4.86
N VAL A 326 -10.25 2.50 5.62
CA VAL A 326 -9.43 3.05 6.70
C VAL A 326 -9.26 2.00 7.80
N PRO A 327 -8.08 1.91 8.45
CA PRO A 327 -7.87 0.94 9.51
C PRO A 327 -8.83 1.11 10.69
N GLU A 328 -9.44 0.02 11.17
CA GLU A 328 -10.24 -0.01 12.42
C GLU A 328 -9.37 0.31 13.65
N ARG A 329 -8.06 0.08 13.56
CA ARG A 329 -7.08 0.23 14.64
C ARG A 329 -5.78 0.80 14.11
N ILE A 330 -5.03 1.42 15.03
CA ILE A 330 -3.63 1.78 14.74
C ILE A 330 -2.86 0.47 14.50
N ALA A 331 -2.11 0.43 13.40
CA ALA A 331 -1.27 -0.70 13.06
C ALA A 331 0.18 -0.40 13.45
N ASP A 332 0.81 -1.34 14.13
CA ASP A 332 2.23 -1.28 14.51
C ASP A 332 3.14 -1.67 13.34
N GLU A 333 2.57 -2.26 12.29
CA GLU A 333 3.25 -2.78 11.12
C GLU A 333 2.40 -2.53 9.87
N THR A 334 3.07 -2.23 8.77
CA THR A 334 2.46 -2.01 7.47
C THR A 334 3.15 -2.86 6.40
N TYR A 335 2.48 -3.10 5.29
CA TYR A 335 3.05 -3.76 4.11
C TYR A 335 3.13 -2.78 2.95
N ASP A 336 4.22 -2.79 2.19
CA ASP A 336 4.26 -2.08 0.92
C ASP A 336 3.24 -2.70 -0.05
N LEU A 337 2.39 -1.85 -0.61
CA LEU A 337 1.23 -2.24 -1.41
C LEU A 337 1.60 -2.98 -2.70
N TYR A 338 2.82 -2.82 -3.23
CA TYR A 338 3.24 -3.37 -4.52
C TYR A 338 4.17 -4.59 -4.37
N THR A 339 4.98 -4.60 -3.31
CA THR A 339 6.00 -5.62 -3.08
C THR A 339 5.60 -6.62 -2.00
N GLY A 340 4.69 -6.24 -1.10
CA GLY A 340 4.38 -7.03 0.10
C GLY A 340 5.51 -7.01 1.14
N GLU A 341 6.54 -6.17 0.96
CA GLU A 341 7.59 -6.00 1.96
C GLU A 341 7.00 -5.41 3.23
N LYS A 342 7.36 -5.98 4.38
CA LYS A 342 6.85 -5.56 5.67
C LYS A 342 7.69 -4.42 6.24
N GLU A 343 7.03 -3.34 6.62
CA GLU A 343 7.59 -2.19 7.32
C GLU A 343 7.10 -2.18 8.76
N SER A 344 8.02 -2.34 9.73
CA SER A 344 7.71 -2.26 11.16
C SER A 344 8.07 -0.87 11.70
N TRP A 345 7.16 -0.26 12.47
CA TRP A 345 7.39 1.03 13.10
C TRP A 345 7.97 0.80 14.51
N VAL A 346 9.30 0.93 14.65
CA VAL A 346 10.03 0.77 15.94
C VAL A 346 10.00 2.04 16.77
#